data_AF-A0AAW0CEC3-F1
#
_entry.id   AF-A0AAW0CEC3-F1
#
_cell.length_a   1.000
_cell.length_b   1.000
_cell.length_c   1.000
_cell.angle_alpha   90.00
_cell.angle_beta   90.00
_cell.angle_gamma   90.00
#
_symmetry.space_group_name_H-M   'P 1'
#
loop_
_entity.id
_entity.type
_entity.pdbx_description
1 polymer ?
#
loop_
_entity_poly.entity_id
_entity_poly.type
_entity_poly.pdbx_seq_one_letter_code
_entity_poly.pdbx_strand_id
1 'polypeptide(L)'
;MFLLVRRPEKGLLAGLYEFPATSNVSESLGHDAFIELASEQIGSLLEPSVLPLGHPGGSQAENQLGDYCIAHVRFAGDVQHVFSHIKKRYRVQWVRIGGGREPPPLKLSLSKVVSNQTAKKSTPASPQAMWIPIEDVAEVNIGTGVGKVWRLVKGLWERQRVPVSEDVILDQ
;
A
#
# COMPACT_ATOMS: atom_id res chain seq x y z
N MET A 1 -2.64 8.12 -5.64
CA MET A 1 -2.78 7.97 -4.18
C MET A 1 -2.02 6.75 -3.71
N PHE A 2 -1.63 6.71 -2.44
CA PHE A 2 -0.93 5.61 -1.77
C PHE A 2 -1.70 5.19 -0.53
N LEU A 3 -1.62 3.89 -0.18
CA LEU A 3 -2.22 3.34 1.03
C LEU A 3 -1.19 3.31 2.15
N LEU A 4 -1.51 3.95 3.28
CA LEU A 4 -0.74 3.88 4.51
C LEU A 4 -1.58 3.28 5.63
N VAL A 5 -0.92 2.56 6.54
CA VAL A 5 -1.51 2.03 7.77
C VAL A 5 -0.83 2.63 8.99
N ARG A 6 -1.61 2.95 10.02
CA ARG A 6 -1.12 3.53 11.27
C ARG A 6 -0.80 2.43 12.27
N ARG A 7 0.38 2.50 12.88
CA ARG A 7 0.75 1.59 13.97
C ARG A 7 -0.09 1.89 15.23
N PRO A 8 -0.28 0.90 16.12
CA PRO A 8 -0.97 1.11 17.38
C PRO A 8 -0.41 2.31 18.17
N GLU A 9 -1.26 2.93 19.00
CA GLU A 9 -0.92 4.11 19.82
C GLU A 9 0.08 3.82 20.95
N LYS A 10 0.45 2.55 21.16
CA LYS A 10 1.34 2.13 22.23
C LYS A 10 2.46 1.26 21.68
N GLY A 11 3.61 1.31 22.34
CA GLY A 11 4.79 0.52 22.02
C GLY A 11 5.81 1.26 21.17
N LEU A 12 6.85 0.53 20.75
CA LEU A 12 7.92 1.08 19.92
C LEU A 12 7.35 1.51 18.56
N LEU A 13 7.69 2.72 18.10
CA LEU A 13 7.16 3.33 16.86
C LEU A 13 5.63 3.53 16.86
N ALA A 14 5.04 3.79 18.03
CA ALA A 14 3.62 4.04 18.18
C ALA A 14 3.14 5.22 17.32
N GLY A 15 1.96 5.07 16.72
CA GLY A 15 1.31 6.14 15.96
C GLY A 15 1.97 6.54 14.65
N LEU A 16 3.11 5.95 14.28
CA LEU A 16 3.73 6.15 12.97
C LEU A 16 2.87 5.52 11.88
N TYR A 17 2.88 6.10 10.69
CA TYR A 17 2.35 5.48 9.49
C TYR A 17 3.43 4.66 8.78
N GLU A 18 3.01 3.54 8.21
CA GLU A 18 3.84 2.67 7.38
C GLU A 18 3.06 2.15 6.18
N PHE A 19 3.76 1.67 5.16
CA PHE A 19 3.12 0.89 4.10
C PHE A 19 2.68 -0.47 4.66
N PRO A 20 1.56 -1.05 4.21
CA PRO A 20 1.20 -2.42 4.52
C PRO A 20 2.39 -3.37 4.31
N ALA A 21 2.68 -4.20 5.32
CA ALA A 21 3.83 -5.09 5.28
C ALA A 21 3.55 -6.42 6.01
N THR A 22 4.08 -7.51 5.45
CA THR A 22 4.10 -8.82 6.11
C THR A 22 5.50 -9.07 6.67
N SER A 23 5.56 -9.60 7.89
CA SER A 23 6.83 -9.86 8.58
C SER A 23 7.37 -11.25 8.24
N ASN A 24 8.69 -11.43 8.36
CA ASN A 24 9.37 -12.73 8.27
C ASN A 24 9.14 -13.50 6.95
N VAL A 25 9.08 -12.79 5.83
CA VAL A 25 8.97 -13.39 4.50
C VAL A 25 10.28 -14.08 4.09
N SER A 26 10.19 -15.19 3.34
CA SER A 26 11.36 -15.90 2.81
C SER A 26 12.18 -15.01 1.86
N GLU A 27 13.51 -15.13 1.90
CA GLU A 27 14.40 -14.47 0.94
C GLU A 27 14.28 -15.07 -0.47
N SER A 28 13.97 -16.37 -0.56
CA SER A 28 13.81 -17.12 -1.82
C SER A 28 12.37 -17.17 -2.33
N LEU A 29 11.51 -16.25 -1.91
CA LEU A 29 10.11 -16.22 -2.33
C LEU A 29 10.00 -16.18 -3.88
N GLY A 30 9.30 -17.17 -4.43
CA GLY A 30 8.99 -17.23 -5.86
C GLY A 30 8.04 -16.12 -6.30
N HIS A 31 7.93 -15.91 -7.61
CA HIS A 31 7.09 -14.86 -8.19
C HIS A 31 5.61 -14.99 -7.82
N ASP A 32 5.07 -16.21 -7.86
CA ASP A 32 3.64 -16.44 -7.58
C ASP A 32 3.33 -16.17 -6.10
N ALA A 33 4.14 -16.71 -5.18
CA ALA A 33 4.00 -16.43 -3.75
C ALA A 33 4.19 -14.94 -3.41
N PHE A 34 4.96 -14.20 -4.21
CA PHE A 34 5.11 -12.76 -4.10
C PHE A 34 3.81 -12.02 -4.49
N ILE A 35 3.09 -12.48 -5.51
CA ILE A 35 1.80 -11.92 -5.93
C ILE A 35 0.68 -12.30 -4.95
N GLU A 36 0.68 -13.55 -4.47
CA GLU A 36 -0.29 -14.04 -3.48
C GLU A 36 -0.21 -13.21 -2.19
N LEU A 37 1.01 -12.96 -1.69
CA LEU A 37 1.22 -12.16 -0.49
C LEU A 37 0.68 -10.72 -0.65
N ALA A 38 0.89 -10.12 -1.83
CA ALA A 38 0.33 -8.80 -2.14
C ALA A 38 -1.20 -8.84 -2.14
N SER A 39 -1.79 -9.86 -2.77
CA SER A 39 -3.23 -10.02 -2.90
C SER A 39 -3.90 -10.25 -1.54
N GLU A 40 -3.32 -11.10 -0.70
CA GLU A 40 -3.79 -11.35 0.67
C GLU A 40 -3.75 -10.06 1.51
N GLN A 41 -2.64 -9.34 1.46
CA GLN A 41 -2.47 -8.11 2.22
C GLN A 41 -3.46 -7.02 1.79
N ILE A 42 -3.62 -6.81 0.49
CA ILE A 42 -4.58 -5.84 -0.05
C ILE A 42 -6.02 -6.28 0.26
N GLY A 43 -6.34 -7.56 0.09
CA GLY A 43 -7.64 -8.12 0.43
C GLY A 43 -8.01 -7.97 1.91
N SER A 44 -7.03 -7.93 2.82
CA SER A 44 -7.27 -7.66 4.24
C SER A 44 -7.64 -6.20 4.57
N LEU A 45 -7.35 -5.25 3.67
CA LEU A 45 -7.44 -3.81 3.92
C LEU A 45 -8.57 -3.10 3.17
N LEU A 46 -9.14 -3.68 2.11
CA LEU A 46 -10.05 -2.98 1.18
C LEU A 46 -11.45 -3.64 1.07
N GLU A 47 -12.48 -2.82 0.87
CA GLU A 47 -13.88 -3.18 0.56
C GLU A 47 -14.32 -2.54 -0.78
N PRO A 48 -15.04 -3.25 -1.68
CA PRO A 48 -15.19 -4.69 -1.73
C PRO A 48 -13.84 -5.37 -2.00
N SER A 49 -13.77 -6.70 -1.85
CA SER A 49 -12.54 -7.45 -2.07
C SER A 49 -12.00 -7.20 -3.48
N VAL A 50 -10.78 -6.65 -3.55
CA VAL A 50 -10.10 -6.41 -4.83
C VAL A 50 -9.81 -7.75 -5.50
N LEU A 51 -10.14 -7.85 -6.79
CA LEU A 51 -9.90 -9.06 -7.56
C LEU A 51 -8.38 -9.31 -7.74
N PRO A 52 -7.91 -10.57 -7.62
CA PRO A 52 -6.51 -10.92 -7.83
C PRO A 52 -6.00 -10.58 -9.24
N LEU A 53 -4.67 -10.48 -9.37
CA LEU A 53 -4.00 -10.24 -10.64
C LEU A 53 -4.35 -11.35 -11.65
N GLY A 54 -4.76 -10.98 -12.87
CA GLY A 54 -5.03 -11.93 -13.95
C GLY A 54 -6.42 -12.58 -13.93
N HIS A 55 -7.35 -12.10 -13.09
CA HIS A 55 -8.76 -12.52 -13.22
C HIS A 55 -9.32 -12.07 -14.59
N PRO A 56 -9.91 -12.96 -15.39
CA PRO A 56 -10.52 -12.63 -16.68
C PRO A 56 -11.86 -11.90 -16.48
N GLY A 57 -11.81 -10.69 -15.94
CA GLY A 57 -12.95 -9.77 -15.85
C GLY A 57 -13.03 -8.88 -17.09
N GLY A 58 -13.11 -9.49 -18.27
CA GLY A 58 -12.94 -8.77 -19.55
C GLY A 58 -13.71 -9.35 -20.73
N SER A 59 -14.89 -9.93 -20.49
CA SER A 59 -15.90 -10.13 -21.54
C SER A 59 -17.10 -9.26 -21.18
N GLN A 60 -17.23 -8.13 -21.87
CA GLN A 60 -18.45 -7.30 -21.98
C GLN A 60 -19.40 -7.33 -20.78
N ALA A 61 -19.10 -6.53 -19.76
CA ALA A 61 -20.12 -6.07 -18.80
C ALA A 61 -19.87 -4.59 -18.52
N GLU A 62 -20.36 -3.77 -19.44
CA GLU A 62 -20.59 -2.35 -19.23
C GLU A 62 -21.62 -2.22 -18.08
N ASN A 63 -21.28 -1.48 -17.02
CA ASN A 63 -22.10 -1.18 -15.81
C ASN A 63 -22.02 -2.10 -14.57
N GLN A 64 -20.83 -2.32 -14.00
CA GLN A 64 -20.71 -2.38 -12.54
C GLN A 64 -19.73 -1.31 -12.03
N LEU A 65 -20.32 -0.26 -11.48
CA LEU A 65 -19.62 0.81 -10.75
C LEU A 65 -19.04 0.21 -9.46
N GLY A 66 -17.79 -0.25 -9.48
CA GLY A 66 -17.12 -0.68 -8.24
C GLY A 66 -16.14 -1.84 -8.30
N ASP A 67 -15.87 -2.43 -9.48
CA ASP A 67 -14.98 -3.59 -9.55
C ASP A 67 -13.51 -3.16 -9.56
N TYR A 68 -12.88 -3.20 -8.39
CA TYR A 68 -11.45 -2.97 -8.22
C TYR A 68 -10.66 -4.25 -8.47
N CYS A 69 -9.54 -4.13 -9.17
CA CYS A 69 -8.63 -5.26 -9.44
C CYS A 69 -7.17 -4.88 -9.23
N ILE A 70 -6.34 -5.86 -8.88
CA ILE A 70 -4.90 -5.69 -8.90
C ILE A 70 -4.47 -5.68 -10.36
N ALA A 71 -4.16 -4.50 -10.88
CA ALA A 71 -3.72 -4.32 -12.27
C ALA A 71 -2.26 -4.74 -12.46
N HIS A 72 -1.43 -4.58 -11.43
CA HIS A 72 0.00 -4.88 -11.53
C HIS A 72 0.65 -5.09 -10.16
N VAL A 73 1.52 -6.09 -10.06
CA VAL A 73 2.44 -6.29 -8.93
C VAL A 73 3.85 -6.39 -9.48
N ARG A 74 4.77 -5.59 -8.97
CA ARG A 74 6.21 -5.68 -9.32
C ARG A 74 7.09 -5.53 -8.11
N PHE A 75 8.27 -6.12 -8.20
CA PHE A 75 9.34 -5.80 -7.28
C PHE A 75 9.87 -4.38 -7.53
N ALA A 76 9.95 -3.60 -6.46
CA ALA A 76 10.49 -2.24 -6.49
C ALA A 76 11.96 -2.19 -6.04
N GLY A 77 12.43 -3.19 -5.29
CA GLY A 77 13.78 -3.25 -4.75
C GLY A 77 13.78 -3.58 -3.25
N ASP A 78 14.98 -3.79 -2.72
CA ASP A 78 15.18 -4.03 -1.30
C ASP A 78 15.67 -2.77 -0.59
N VAL A 79 15.18 -2.55 0.64
CA VAL A 79 15.61 -1.43 1.50
C VAL A 79 16.06 -1.96 2.84
N GLN A 80 17.29 -1.62 3.23
CA GLN A 80 17.82 -1.96 4.55
C GLN A 80 17.68 -0.78 5.53
N HIS A 81 17.14 -1.07 6.71
CA HIS A 81 17.13 -0.17 7.83
C HIS A 81 17.73 -0.83 9.06
N VAL A 82 18.69 -0.16 9.68
CA VAL A 82 19.35 -0.60 10.90
C VAL A 82 18.83 0.29 12.02
N PHE A 83 18.22 -0.34 13.02
CA PHE A 83 17.97 0.22 14.34
C PHE A 83 19.15 -0.16 15.25
N SER A 84 19.24 0.42 16.45
CA SER A 84 20.36 0.22 17.36
C SER A 84 20.77 -1.25 17.58
N HIS A 85 19.80 -2.17 17.54
CA HIS A 85 20.04 -3.61 17.79
C HIS A 85 19.41 -4.54 16.74
N ILE A 86 18.75 -4.00 15.72
CA ILE A 86 17.97 -4.80 14.77
C ILE A 86 18.20 -4.31 13.36
N LYS A 87 18.54 -5.23 12.46
CA LYS A 87 18.59 -4.98 11.03
C LYS A 87 17.31 -5.50 10.38
N LYS A 88 16.52 -4.59 9.81
CA LYS A 88 15.31 -4.90 9.04
C LYS A 88 15.58 -4.71 7.55
N ARG A 89 15.22 -5.72 6.75
CA ARG A 89 15.21 -5.64 5.29
C ARG A 89 13.76 -5.60 4.82
N TYR A 90 13.40 -4.56 4.08
CA TYR A 90 12.12 -4.44 3.39
C TYR A 90 12.30 -4.96 1.97
N ARG A 91 11.47 -5.91 1.55
CA ARG A 91 11.34 -6.31 0.14
C ARG A 91 10.14 -5.57 -0.42
N VAL A 92 10.39 -4.50 -1.17
CA VAL A 92 9.32 -3.55 -1.52
C VAL A 92 8.58 -4.06 -2.75
N GLN A 93 7.26 -4.19 -2.61
CA GLN A 93 6.36 -4.48 -3.72
C GLN A 93 5.65 -3.19 -4.14
N TRP A 94 5.57 -2.95 -5.43
CA TRP A 94 4.71 -1.93 -6.01
C TRP A 94 3.45 -2.62 -6.51
N VAL A 95 2.32 -2.34 -5.84
CA VAL A 95 1.01 -2.85 -6.21
C VAL A 95 0.18 -1.70 -6.78
N ARG A 96 -0.34 -1.86 -7.99
CA ARG A 96 -1.26 -0.92 -8.61
C ARG A 96 -2.65 -1.55 -8.63
N ILE A 97 -3.59 -0.86 -7.98
CA ILE A 97 -5.01 -1.20 -8.05
C ILE A 97 -5.63 -0.34 -9.15
N GLY A 98 -6.35 -0.99 -10.05
CA GLY A 98 -7.16 -0.36 -11.08
C GLY A 98 -8.64 -0.57 -10.81
N GLY A 99 -9.47 0.02 -11.66
CA GLY A 99 -10.92 0.08 -11.46
C GLY A 99 -11.33 1.32 -10.67
N GLY A 100 -12.54 1.81 -10.93
CA GLY A 100 -13.11 2.99 -10.30
C GLY A 100 -12.45 4.33 -10.70
N ARG A 101 -13.09 5.42 -10.29
CA ARG A 101 -12.54 6.80 -10.39
C ARG A 101 -11.91 7.28 -9.07
N GLU A 102 -12.27 6.62 -7.98
CA GLU A 102 -11.87 6.93 -6.61
C GLU A 102 -11.15 5.72 -6.01
N PRO A 103 -10.26 5.92 -5.02
CA PRO A 103 -9.57 4.82 -4.37
C PRO A 103 -10.57 3.84 -3.72
N PRO A 104 -10.27 2.53 -3.67
CA PRO A 104 -11.13 1.54 -3.06
C PRO A 104 -11.45 1.88 -1.60
N PRO A 105 -12.70 1.76 -1.14
CA PRO A 105 -13.05 1.88 0.26
C PRO A 105 -12.17 1.00 1.16
N LEU A 106 -11.86 1.48 2.35
CA LEU A 106 -11.04 0.76 3.32
C LEU A 106 -11.92 -0.10 4.24
N LYS A 107 -11.42 -1.28 4.61
CA LYS A 107 -11.97 -2.10 5.69
C LYS A 107 -11.85 -1.35 7.01
N LEU A 108 -12.94 -0.73 7.45
CA LEU A 108 -13.04 -0.12 8.78
C LEU A 108 -13.17 -1.23 9.84
N SER A 109 -12.06 -1.85 10.22
CA SER A 109 -11.99 -2.68 11.43
C SER A 109 -10.78 -2.19 12.25
N LEU A 110 -10.87 -1.85 13.54
CA LEU A 110 -11.56 -2.55 14.62
C LEU A 110 -11.94 -1.59 15.77
N SER A 111 -13.23 -1.52 16.12
CA SER A 111 -13.67 -1.21 17.49
C SER A 111 -14.94 -1.98 17.84
N LYS A 112 -14.87 -3.32 17.87
CA LYS A 112 -15.73 -4.09 18.77
C LYS A 112 -15.00 -4.21 20.11
N VAL A 113 -15.01 -3.11 20.87
CA VAL A 113 -14.87 -3.21 22.31
C VAL A 113 -16.22 -3.72 22.81
N VAL A 114 -16.24 -4.98 23.23
CA VAL A 114 -17.35 -5.51 24.03
C VAL A 114 -17.46 -4.62 25.26
N SER A 115 -18.57 -3.91 25.34
CA SER A 115 -18.94 -3.01 26.42
C SER A 115 -18.91 -3.76 27.75
N ASN A 116 -17.99 -3.40 28.63
CA ASN A 116 -18.24 -3.40 30.07
C ASN A 116 -17.54 -2.18 30.68
N GLN A 117 -18.35 -1.12 30.78
CA GLN A 117 -18.37 -0.05 31.78
C GLN A 117 -17.07 0.20 32.56
N THR A 118 -16.39 1.31 32.26
CA THR A 118 -16.19 2.45 33.17
C THR A 118 -15.42 3.57 32.46
N ALA A 119 -15.90 4.79 32.64
CA ALA A 119 -15.55 5.97 31.86
C ALA A 119 -14.07 6.40 32.01
N LYS A 120 -13.37 6.53 30.88
CA LYS A 120 -12.24 7.45 30.69
C LYS A 120 -12.22 7.90 29.24
N LYS A 121 -12.23 9.22 29.01
CA LYS A 121 -12.18 9.88 27.69
C LYS A 121 -11.14 9.21 26.77
N SER A 122 -11.60 8.35 25.86
CA SER A 122 -10.80 7.85 24.75
C SER A 122 -11.15 8.66 23.52
N THR A 123 -10.15 9.38 23.01
CA THR A 123 -10.10 10.00 21.70
C THR A 123 -10.66 9.03 20.63
N PRO A 124 -11.45 9.49 19.65
CA PRO A 124 -11.98 8.62 18.60
C PRO A 124 -10.83 7.88 17.92
N ALA A 125 -10.96 6.56 17.78
CA ALA A 125 -9.99 5.72 17.11
C ALA A 125 -9.82 6.23 15.67
N SER A 126 -8.70 6.89 15.39
CA SER A 126 -8.34 7.32 14.04
C SER A 126 -8.31 6.11 13.11
N PRO A 127 -8.69 6.25 11.83
CA PRO A 127 -8.65 5.14 10.90
C PRO A 127 -7.23 4.55 10.84
N GLN A 128 -7.14 3.23 11.01
CA GLN A 128 -5.88 2.49 10.97
C GLN A 128 -5.28 2.44 9.57
N ALA A 129 -6.01 2.87 8.54
CA ALA A 129 -5.56 2.94 7.17
C ALA A 129 -6.08 4.22 6.49
N MET A 130 -5.34 4.77 5.53
CA MET A 130 -5.74 5.94 4.75
C MET A 130 -5.15 5.94 3.35
N TRP A 131 -5.91 6.49 2.40
CA TRP A 131 -5.40 6.87 1.08
C TRP A 131 -4.87 8.29 1.12
N ILE A 132 -3.68 8.49 0.57
CA ILE A 132 -3.01 9.80 0.58
C ILE A 132 -2.47 10.17 -0.81
N PRO A 133 -2.53 11.44 -1.23
CA PRO A 133 -1.84 11.92 -2.44
C PRO A 133 -0.32 11.68 -2.37
N ILE A 134 0.34 11.64 -3.52
CA ILE A 134 1.79 11.36 -3.59
C ILE A 134 2.60 12.45 -2.90
N GLU A 135 2.20 13.69 -3.10
CA GLU A 135 2.76 14.91 -2.55
C GLU A 135 2.77 14.90 -1.02
N ASP A 136 1.76 14.30 -0.39
CA ASP A 136 1.59 14.36 1.06
C ASP A 136 2.24 13.19 1.80
N VAL A 137 2.67 12.12 1.12
CA VAL A 137 3.26 10.92 1.77
C VAL A 137 4.48 11.28 2.64
N ALA A 138 5.30 12.23 2.18
CA ALA A 138 6.51 12.63 2.90
C ALA A 138 6.21 13.47 4.16
N GLU A 139 5.05 14.10 4.22
CA GLU A 139 4.62 15.00 5.30
C GLU A 139 3.93 14.24 6.43
N VAL A 140 3.52 12.99 6.19
CA VAL A 140 2.97 12.12 7.23
C VAL A 140 4.07 11.66 8.18
N ASN A 141 3.72 11.49 9.45
CA ASN A 141 4.59 10.95 10.49
C ASN A 141 4.99 9.47 10.20
N ILE A 142 5.97 9.28 9.33
CA ILE A 142 6.53 7.97 8.95
C ILE A 142 7.91 7.76 9.57
N GLY A 143 8.25 6.51 9.88
CA GLY A 143 9.58 6.18 10.40
C GLY A 143 10.69 6.33 9.35
N THR A 144 11.94 6.52 9.77
CA THR A 144 13.10 6.67 8.89
C THR A 144 13.30 5.51 7.91
N GLY A 145 12.96 4.28 8.33
CA GLY A 145 12.99 3.10 7.45
C GLY A 145 11.92 3.18 6.35
N VAL A 146 10.70 3.62 6.70
CA VAL A 146 9.60 3.83 5.75
C VAL A 146 9.94 4.97 4.80
N GLY A 147 10.57 6.04 5.28
CA GLY A 147 11.05 7.13 4.42
C GLY A 147 12.07 6.69 3.37
N LYS A 148 12.89 5.65 3.65
CA LYS A 148 13.75 5.03 2.62
C LYS A 148 12.95 4.27 1.56
N VAL A 149 11.94 3.50 2.00
CA VAL A 149 11.00 2.82 1.09
C VAL A 149 10.28 3.83 0.20
N TRP A 150 9.82 4.94 0.79
CA TRP A 150 9.14 5.99 0.04
C TRP A 150 10.02 6.59 -1.05
N ARG A 151 11.28 6.92 -0.77
CA ARG A 151 12.22 7.44 -1.79
C ARG A 151 12.42 6.48 -2.96
N LEU A 152 12.51 5.18 -2.69
CA LEU A 152 12.62 4.15 -3.74
C LEU A 152 11.37 4.16 -4.63
N VAL A 153 10.19 4.13 -4.01
CA VAL A 153 8.89 4.14 -4.68
C VAL A 153 8.69 5.43 -5.47
N LYS A 154 8.88 6.59 -4.86
CA LYS A 154 8.75 7.91 -5.52
C LYS A 154 9.59 8.00 -6.81
N GLY A 155 10.84 7.55 -6.77
CA GLY A 155 11.69 7.52 -7.96
C GLY A 155 11.18 6.58 -9.07
N LEU A 156 10.52 5.46 -8.71
CA LEU A 156 9.89 4.57 -9.71
C LEU A 156 8.64 5.19 -10.32
N TRP A 157 7.86 5.93 -9.53
CA TRP A 157 6.68 6.65 -10.01
C TRP A 157 7.05 7.74 -11.02
N GLU A 158 8.04 8.56 -10.68
CA GLU A 158 8.49 9.69 -11.51
C GLU A 158 9.01 9.18 -12.85
N ARG A 159 9.78 8.08 -12.87
CA ARG A 159 10.27 7.46 -14.11
C ARG A 159 9.18 6.92 -15.04
N GLN A 160 8.05 6.47 -14.49
CA GLN A 160 6.93 5.98 -15.31
C GLN A 160 6.09 7.10 -15.93
N ARG A 161 6.22 8.34 -15.43
CA ARG A 161 5.44 9.49 -15.88
C ARG A 161 6.13 10.34 -16.93
N VAL A 162 7.40 10.08 -17.22
CA VAL A 162 8.10 10.73 -18.34
C VAL A 162 7.50 10.13 -19.61
N PRO A 163 6.73 10.90 -20.41
CA PRO A 163 6.44 10.47 -21.77
C PRO A 163 7.78 10.36 -22.47
N VAL A 164 8.01 9.27 -23.20
CA VAL A 164 9.06 9.30 -24.21
C VAL A 164 8.69 10.46 -25.11
N SER A 165 9.40 11.59 -25.00
CA SER A 165 9.28 12.65 -25.98
C SER A 165 9.51 11.99 -27.33
N GLU A 166 8.51 12.03 -28.19
CA GLU A 166 8.71 11.77 -29.61
C GLU A 166 9.79 12.75 -30.06
N ASP A 167 11.02 12.27 -30.19
CA ASP A 167 12.03 12.91 -31.01
C ASP A 167 11.48 12.87 -32.44
N VAL A 168 10.83 13.98 -32.77
CA VAL A 168 10.57 14.56 -34.08
C VAL A 168 11.22 13.79 -35.22
N ILE A 169 10.40 13.03 -35.96
CA ILE A 169 10.61 12.82 -37.38
C ILE A 169 10.11 14.09 -38.10
N LEU A 170 11.04 14.82 -38.72
CA LEU A 170 10.91 15.74 -39.87
C LEU A 170 12.23 16.52 -39.93
N ASP A 171 12.96 16.67 -41.02
CA ASP A 171 12.81 16.28 -42.42
C ASP A 171 14.16 16.60 -43.11
N GLN A 172 14.45 15.86 -44.19
CA GLN A 172 15.49 16.08 -45.24
C GLN A 172 16.87 15.46 -45.05
#